data_AF-A0A5C4SKJ3-F1
#
_entry.id   AF-A0A5C4SKJ3-F1
#
_cell.length_a   1.000
_cell.length_b   1.000
_cell.length_c   1.000
_cell.angle_alpha   90.00
_cell.angle_beta   90.00
_cell.angle_gamma   90.00
#
_symmetry.space_group_name_H-M   'P 1'
#
loop_
_entity.id
_entity.type
_entity.pdbx_description
1 polymer ?
#
loop_
_entity_poly.entity_id
_entity_poly.type
_entity_poly.pdbx_seq_one_letter_code
_entity_poly.pdbx_strand_id
1 'polypeptide(L)'
;MNTELKNEYHERNIRWTQTTINQLSFYNNLLLSLGIGFLTFSFNADLFKNLKFSFNEIDWSISFLALSLVSIVLSIVIGLITSIARLKDFRITRSINQIRQRTYEHSEKLLDESTPEEYKRIKRTFIIFKKQPQISIEECKAYNQTIDFDLRFRELRNLAHNLGLNSWNYTKKQSILFGFSVAFYLCSILI
;
A
#
# COMPACT_ATOMS: atom_id res chain seq x y z
N MET A 1 -9.38 35.03 9.32
CA MET A 1 -8.67 33.79 9.72
C MET A 1 -7.18 34.03 9.51
N ASN A 2 -6.40 34.13 10.59
CA ASN A 2 -5.00 34.57 10.59
C ASN A 2 -4.13 33.66 9.69
N THR A 3 -3.33 34.24 8.79
CA THR A 3 -2.45 33.51 7.86
C THR A 3 -1.44 32.64 8.61
N GLU A 4 -0.98 33.09 9.78
CA GLU A 4 -0.09 32.32 10.66
C GLU A 4 -0.73 31.00 11.11
N LEU A 5 -2.01 31.04 11.52
CA LEU A 5 -2.73 29.85 11.97
C LEU A 5 -2.93 28.83 10.83
N LYS A 6 -3.16 29.32 9.60
CA LYS A 6 -3.26 28.44 8.41
C LYS A 6 -1.93 27.73 8.14
N ASN A 7 -0.83 28.46 8.21
CA ASN A 7 0.51 27.90 8.00
C ASN A 7 0.85 26.88 9.09
N GLU A 8 0.53 27.16 10.35
CA GLU A 8 0.75 26.22 11.46
C GLU A 8 -0.02 24.90 11.26
N TYR A 9 -1.30 24.96 10.86
CA TYR A 9 -2.07 23.76 10.56
C TYR A 9 -1.53 22.99 9.36
N HIS A 10 -1.04 23.69 8.34
CA HIS A 10 -0.43 23.07 7.17
C HIS A 10 0.86 22.31 7.52
N GLU A 11 1.78 22.94 8.25
CA GLU A 11 3.00 22.30 8.73
C GLU A 11 2.71 21.10 9.64
N ARG A 12 1.72 21.23 10.52
CA ARG A 12 1.25 20.13 11.38
C ARG A 12 0.74 18.98 10.52
N ASN A 13 -0.07 19.24 9.50
CA ASN A 13 -0.58 18.22 8.60
C ASN A 13 0.55 17.51 7.82
N ILE A 14 1.55 18.26 7.33
CA ILE A 14 2.73 17.69 6.67
C ILE A 14 3.48 16.75 7.63
N ARG A 15 3.75 17.21 8.85
CA ARG A 15 4.46 16.42 9.87
C ARG A 15 3.71 15.12 10.20
N TRP A 16 2.40 15.19 10.44
CA TRP A 16 1.60 14.00 10.72
C TRP A 16 1.55 13.06 9.52
N THR A 17 1.39 13.58 8.30
CA THR A 17 1.40 12.78 7.08
C THR A 17 2.72 12.00 6.96
N GLN A 18 3.87 12.67 7.17
CA GLN A 18 5.18 12.02 7.09
C GLN A 18 5.36 10.95 8.17
N THR A 19 5.00 11.25 9.42
CA THR A 19 5.04 10.29 10.53
C THR A 19 4.18 9.08 10.25
N THR A 20 2.92 9.31 9.84
CA THR A 20 1.96 8.26 9.50
C THR A 20 2.47 7.39 8.35
N ILE A 21 3.11 7.99 7.34
CA ILE A 21 3.72 7.24 6.24
C ILE A 21 4.85 6.33 6.75
N ASN A 22 5.73 6.85 7.59
CA ASN A 22 6.84 6.09 8.16
C ASN A 22 6.32 4.94 9.02
N GLN A 23 5.38 5.20 9.93
CA GLN A 23 4.79 4.20 10.81
C GLN A 23 4.12 3.07 10.03
N LEU A 24 3.43 3.39 8.93
CA LEU A 24 2.83 2.36 8.07
C LEU A 24 3.91 1.43 7.45
N SER A 25 5.04 1.98 7.03
CA SER A 25 6.16 1.18 6.48
C SER A 25 6.79 0.30 7.55
N PHE A 26 7.03 0.84 8.76
CA PHE A 26 7.54 0.07 9.89
C PHE A 26 6.59 -1.07 10.27
N TYR A 27 5.29 -0.77 10.37
CA TYR A 27 4.26 -1.75 10.71
C TYR A 27 4.16 -2.88 9.68
N ASN A 28 4.17 -2.54 8.39
CA ASN A 28 4.16 -3.55 7.31
C ASN A 28 5.39 -4.48 7.38
N ASN A 29 6.57 -3.92 7.65
CA ASN A 29 7.79 -4.71 7.80
C ASN A 29 7.73 -5.62 9.03
N LEU A 30 7.24 -5.10 10.17
CA LEU A 30 7.03 -5.90 11.37
C LEU A 30 6.09 -7.09 11.10
N LEU A 31 4.95 -6.86 10.44
CA LEU A 31 4.02 -7.93 10.08
C LEU A 31 4.63 -8.94 9.11
N LEU A 32 5.44 -8.51 8.14
CA LEU A 32 6.14 -9.43 7.24
C LEU A 32 7.13 -10.31 8.00
N SER A 33 7.94 -9.74 8.89
CA SER A 33 8.90 -10.48 9.70
C SER A 33 8.21 -11.47 10.64
N LEU A 34 7.16 -11.03 11.35
CA LEU A 34 6.36 -11.91 12.20
C LEU A 34 5.66 -13.00 11.37
N GLY A 35 5.15 -12.66 10.19
CA GLY A 35 4.50 -13.61 9.29
C GLY A 35 5.43 -14.71 8.80
N ILE A 36 6.65 -14.35 8.37
CA ILE A 36 7.67 -15.32 7.95
C ILE A 36 8.10 -16.18 9.14
N GLY A 37 8.35 -15.57 10.31
CA GLY A 37 8.71 -16.30 11.52
C GLY A 37 7.62 -17.29 11.93
N PHE A 38 6.36 -16.85 11.91
CA PHE A 38 5.20 -17.68 12.23
C PHE A 38 5.00 -18.82 11.22
N LEU A 39 5.18 -18.55 9.92
CA LEU A 39 5.11 -19.57 8.88
C LEU A 39 6.18 -20.66 9.10
N THR A 40 7.43 -20.27 9.35
CA THR A 40 8.52 -21.20 9.64
C THR A 40 8.27 -22.00 10.91
N PHE A 41 7.77 -21.35 11.97
CA PHE A 41 7.43 -22.01 13.23
C PHE A 41 6.29 -23.02 13.08
N SER A 42 5.24 -22.67 12.33
CA SER A 42 4.04 -23.50 12.18
C SER A 42 4.21 -24.61 11.14
N PHE A 43 5.23 -24.51 10.30
CA PHE A 43 5.49 -25.49 9.24
C PHE A 43 6.19 -26.74 9.81
N ASN A 44 5.42 -27.80 10.01
CA ASN A 44 5.95 -29.12 10.36
C ASN A 44 5.66 -30.14 9.24
N ALA A 45 6.70 -30.53 8.51
CA ALA A 45 6.58 -31.41 7.34
C ALA A 45 5.99 -32.79 7.67
N ASP A 46 6.18 -33.30 8.89
CA ASP A 46 5.70 -34.63 9.26
C ASP A 46 4.18 -34.67 9.50
N LEU A 47 3.57 -33.55 9.91
CA LEU A 47 2.11 -33.42 10.00
C LEU A 47 1.44 -33.53 8.62
N PHE A 48 2.12 -33.09 7.56
CA PHE A 48 1.58 -33.15 6.19
C PHE A 48 1.71 -34.52 5.53
N LYS A 49 2.63 -35.38 5.97
CA LYS A 49 2.83 -36.71 5.37
C LYS A 49 1.66 -37.67 5.63
N ASN A 50 0.95 -37.49 6.73
CA ASN A 50 -0.14 -38.36 7.15
C ASN A 50 -1.54 -37.78 6.85
N LEU A 51 -1.62 -36.70 6.08
CA LEU A 51 -2.87 -36.08 5.67
C LEU A 51 -3.72 -37.05 4.82
N LYS A 52 -4.77 -37.59 5.43
CA LYS A 52 -5.81 -38.35 4.72
C LYS A 52 -7.10 -37.53 4.74
N PHE A 53 -7.50 -37.01 3.59
CA PHE A 53 -8.81 -36.38 3.44
C PHE A 53 -9.86 -37.47 3.25
N SER A 54 -10.55 -37.84 4.33
CA SER A 54 -11.75 -38.67 4.28
C SER A 54 -12.98 -37.79 4.48
N PHE A 55 -13.96 -37.87 3.58
CA PHE A 55 -15.22 -37.14 3.73
C PHE A 55 -16.07 -37.61 4.91
N ASN A 56 -15.79 -38.80 5.45
CA ASN A 56 -16.56 -39.39 6.55
C ASN A 56 -16.03 -38.99 7.94
N GLU A 57 -14.76 -38.57 8.05
CA GLU A 57 -14.11 -38.21 9.32
C GLU A 57 -13.19 -37.01 9.07
N ILE A 58 -13.71 -35.80 9.26
CA ILE A 58 -12.94 -34.57 9.13
C ILE A 58 -12.16 -34.34 10.41
N ASP A 59 -10.83 -34.38 10.31
CA ASP A 59 -9.95 -33.91 11.36
C ASP A 59 -9.93 -32.37 11.34
N TRP A 60 -10.64 -31.78 12.31
CA TRP A 60 -10.72 -30.33 12.48
C TRP A 60 -9.38 -29.71 12.85
N SER A 61 -8.53 -30.41 13.60
CA SER A 61 -7.19 -29.92 13.97
C SER A 61 -6.37 -29.66 12.70
N ILE A 62 -6.29 -30.65 11.82
CA ILE A 62 -5.53 -30.53 10.58
C ILE A 62 -6.15 -29.50 9.63
N SER A 63 -7.48 -29.44 9.57
CA SER A 63 -8.21 -28.47 8.75
C SER A 63 -7.91 -27.03 9.18
N PHE A 64 -7.91 -26.75 10.49
CA PHE A 64 -7.55 -25.44 11.03
C PHE A 64 -6.08 -25.11 10.81
N LEU A 65 -5.17 -26.08 10.92
CA LEU A 65 -3.76 -25.90 10.61
C LEU A 65 -3.57 -25.50 9.13
N ALA A 66 -4.25 -26.18 8.21
CA ALA A 66 -4.20 -25.85 6.78
C ALA A 66 -4.74 -24.43 6.51
N LEU A 67 -5.88 -24.06 7.11
CA LEU A 67 -6.44 -22.71 7.00
C LEU A 67 -5.51 -21.65 7.58
N SER A 68 -4.82 -21.94 8.68
CA SER A 68 -3.80 -21.07 9.27
C SER A 68 -2.65 -20.81 8.28
N LEU A 69 -2.10 -21.88 7.69
CA LEU A 69 -1.01 -21.79 6.74
C LEU A 69 -1.38 -21.03 5.46
N VAL A 70 -2.57 -21.28 4.91
CA VAL A 70 -3.07 -20.52 3.75
C VAL A 70 -3.25 -19.05 4.12
N SER A 71 -3.83 -18.76 5.29
CA SER A 71 -4.05 -17.39 5.75
C SER A 71 -2.74 -16.61 5.95
N ILE A 72 -1.70 -17.23 6.53
CA ILE A 72 -0.41 -16.56 6.72
C ILE A 72 0.31 -16.34 5.39
N VAL A 73 0.26 -17.29 4.45
CA VAL A 73 0.83 -17.11 3.11
C VAL A 73 0.15 -15.94 2.38
N LEU A 74 -1.19 -15.88 2.41
CA LEU A 74 -1.93 -14.75 1.85
C LEU A 74 -1.58 -13.43 2.53
N SER A 75 -1.42 -13.43 3.85
CA SER A 75 -0.97 -12.24 4.60
C SER A 75 0.41 -11.75 4.12
N ILE A 76 1.39 -12.65 3.99
CA ILE A 76 2.72 -12.32 3.50
C ILE A 76 2.66 -11.76 2.07
N VAL A 77 1.90 -12.39 1.17
CA VAL A 77 1.74 -11.92 -0.22
C VAL A 77 1.15 -10.51 -0.25
N ILE A 78 0.12 -10.22 0.55
CA ILE A 78 -0.46 -8.87 0.65
C ILE A 78 0.55 -7.88 1.23
N GLY A 79 1.35 -8.27 2.22
CA GLY A 79 2.43 -7.44 2.75
C GLY A 79 3.48 -7.07 1.69
N LEU A 80 3.87 -8.02 0.84
CA LEU A 80 4.78 -7.76 -0.28
C LEU A 80 4.17 -6.82 -1.33
N ILE A 81 2.89 -7.03 -1.68
CA ILE A 81 2.14 -6.14 -2.57
C ILE A 81 2.09 -4.72 -1.98
N THR A 82 1.89 -4.60 -0.66
CA THR A 82 1.89 -3.31 0.05
C THR A 82 3.26 -2.64 -0.05
N SER A 83 4.35 -3.37 0.16
CA SER A 83 5.72 -2.84 0.01
C SER A 83 5.98 -2.30 -1.41
N ILE A 84 5.55 -3.03 -2.45
CA ILE A 84 5.69 -2.60 -3.84
C ILE A 84 4.83 -1.36 -4.12
N ALA A 85 3.58 -1.35 -3.66
CA ALA A 85 2.67 -0.22 -3.81
C ALA A 85 3.27 1.05 -3.16
N ARG A 86 3.87 0.90 -1.99
CA ARG A 86 4.53 1.99 -1.26
C ARG A 86 5.77 2.50 -1.98
N LEU A 87 6.62 1.62 -2.48
CA LEU A 87 7.77 2.03 -3.28
C LEU A 87 7.34 2.84 -4.53
N LYS A 88 6.26 2.40 -5.17
CA LYS A 88 5.68 3.10 -6.33
C LYS A 88 5.12 4.47 -5.94
N ASP A 89 4.39 4.55 -4.83
CA ASP A 89 3.84 5.79 -4.27
C ASP A 89 4.96 6.81 -3.98
N PHE A 90 6.07 6.39 -3.37
CA PHE A 90 7.24 7.23 -3.15
C PHE A 90 7.85 7.77 -4.46
N ARG A 91 7.99 6.90 -5.48
CA ARG A 91 8.52 7.32 -6.80
C ARG A 91 7.63 8.36 -7.47
N ILE A 92 6.31 8.18 -7.44
CA ILE A 92 5.36 9.13 -8.03
C ILE A 92 5.37 10.44 -7.27
N THR A 93 5.31 10.40 -5.93
CA THR A 93 5.34 11.61 -5.10
C THR A 93 6.62 12.42 -5.32
N ARG A 94 7.77 11.74 -5.42
CA ARG A 94 9.03 12.37 -5.79
C ARG A 94 8.95 13.04 -7.17
N SER A 95 8.40 12.34 -8.16
CA SER A 95 8.23 12.89 -9.52
C SER A 95 7.31 14.12 -9.54
N ILE A 96 6.17 14.08 -8.84
CA ILE A 96 5.25 15.22 -8.69
C ILE A 96 5.98 16.44 -8.11
N ASN A 97 6.75 16.24 -7.05
CA ASN A 97 7.50 17.33 -6.42
C ASN A 97 8.59 17.90 -7.35
N GLN A 98 9.29 17.04 -8.08
CA GLN A 98 10.29 17.48 -9.07
C GLN A 98 9.64 18.27 -10.22
N ILE A 99 8.48 17.84 -10.71
CA ILE A 99 7.73 18.55 -11.76
C ILE A 99 7.30 19.92 -11.25
N ARG A 100 6.74 20.00 -10.03
CA ARG A 100 6.36 21.27 -9.40
C ARG A 100 7.54 22.23 -9.28
N GLN A 101 8.65 21.75 -8.73
CA GLN A 101 9.86 22.54 -8.55
C GLN A 101 10.36 23.08 -9.89
N ARG A 102 10.56 22.22 -10.90
CA ARG A 102 11.09 22.63 -12.21
C ARG A 102 10.15 23.55 -12.98
N THR A 103 8.85 23.31 -12.87
CA THR A 103 7.85 24.18 -13.52
C THR A 103 7.89 25.57 -12.89
N TYR A 104 7.95 25.66 -11.58
CA TYR A 104 8.07 26.93 -10.88
C TYR A 104 9.38 27.65 -11.22
N GLU A 105 10.51 26.95 -11.22
CA GLU A 105 11.84 27.51 -11.55
C GLU A 105 11.93 28.07 -12.99
N HIS A 106 11.23 27.48 -13.96
CA HIS A 106 11.37 27.86 -15.37
C HIS A 106 10.22 28.70 -15.93
N SER A 107 9.03 28.58 -15.36
CA SER A 107 7.84 29.28 -15.87
C SER A 107 7.22 30.25 -14.86
N GLU A 108 7.70 30.26 -13.61
CA GLU A 108 7.15 31.04 -12.48
C GLU A 108 5.65 30.77 -12.21
N LYS A 109 5.10 29.70 -12.80
CA LYS A 109 3.71 29.30 -12.66
C LYS A 109 3.55 28.24 -11.58
N LEU A 110 2.47 28.37 -10.82
CA LEU A 110 2.01 27.36 -9.87
C LEU A 110 1.13 26.35 -10.59
N LEU A 111 1.39 25.06 -10.34
CA LEU A 111 0.57 23.97 -10.86
C LEU A 111 -0.70 23.79 -10.02
N ASP A 112 -1.73 23.23 -10.65
CA ASP A 112 -3.01 22.96 -10.03
C ASP A 112 -2.88 22.12 -8.74
N GLU A 113 -3.49 22.62 -7.67
CA GLU A 113 -3.57 21.99 -6.35
C GLU A 113 -4.93 21.34 -6.07
N SER A 114 -5.84 21.33 -7.04
CA SER A 114 -7.18 20.73 -6.94
C SER A 114 -7.18 19.35 -6.28
N THR A 115 -8.24 19.03 -5.54
CA THR A 115 -8.36 17.76 -4.84
C THR A 115 -8.28 16.59 -5.84
N PRO A 116 -7.39 15.60 -5.63
CA PRO A 116 -7.30 14.43 -6.48
C PRO A 116 -8.63 13.66 -6.54
N GLU A 117 -8.91 13.05 -7.68
CA GLU A 117 -10.10 12.23 -7.87
C GLU A 117 -9.90 10.83 -7.28
N GLU A 118 -10.89 10.37 -6.53
CA GLU A 118 -10.93 8.98 -6.05
C GLU A 118 -11.40 8.01 -7.14
N TYR A 119 -10.62 6.96 -7.38
CA TYR A 119 -11.01 5.89 -8.28
C TYR A 119 -11.96 4.89 -7.60
N LYS A 120 -12.88 4.32 -8.40
CA LYS A 120 -13.69 3.16 -8.00
C LYS A 120 -12.79 2.02 -7.51
N ARG A 121 -13.28 1.24 -6.54
CA ARG A 121 -12.53 0.16 -5.85
C ARG A 121 -11.78 -0.78 -6.80
N ILE A 122 -12.44 -1.25 -7.87
CA ILE A 122 -11.85 -2.20 -8.85
C ILE A 122 -10.66 -1.56 -9.57
N LYS A 123 -10.85 -0.35 -10.12
CA LYS A 123 -9.79 0.40 -10.80
C LYS A 123 -8.61 0.65 -9.86
N ARG A 124 -8.89 0.82 -8.57
CA ARG A 124 -7.88 0.99 -7.52
C ARG A 124 -6.95 -0.23 -7.42
N THR A 125 -7.49 -1.44 -7.38
CA THR A 125 -6.69 -2.66 -7.18
C THR A 125 -5.61 -2.84 -8.26
N PHE A 126 -5.89 -2.45 -9.51
CA PHE A 126 -4.96 -2.61 -10.64
C PHE A 126 -3.98 -1.44 -10.83
N ILE A 127 -4.01 -0.39 -9.99
CA ILE A 127 -3.11 0.78 -10.15
C ILE A 127 -1.63 0.41 -10.07
N ILE A 128 -1.28 -0.62 -9.29
CA ILE A 128 0.11 -1.07 -9.12
C ILE A 128 0.73 -1.43 -10.47
N PHE A 129 -0.05 -1.97 -11.40
CA PHE A 129 0.42 -2.38 -12.73
C PHE A 129 0.34 -1.27 -13.78
N LYS A 130 -0.35 -0.15 -13.49
CA LYS A 130 -0.51 0.93 -14.45
C LYS A 130 0.81 1.67 -14.72
N LYS A 131 1.17 1.87 -15.98
CA LYS A 131 2.32 2.69 -16.38
C LYS A 131 2.10 4.14 -15.93
N GLN A 132 3.15 4.77 -15.41
CA GLN A 132 3.09 6.17 -14.97
C GLN A 132 3.29 7.11 -16.16
N PRO A 133 2.53 8.23 -16.25
CA PRO A 133 2.85 9.30 -17.18
C PRO A 133 4.29 9.79 -16.95
N GLN A 134 5.04 9.99 -18.02
CA GLN A 134 6.35 10.64 -17.96
C GLN A 134 6.16 12.07 -18.46
N ILE A 135 6.64 13.03 -17.66
CA ILE A 135 6.69 14.44 -18.01
C ILE A 135 8.17 14.81 -18.10
N SER A 136 8.60 15.28 -19.28
CA SER A 136 10.00 15.59 -19.53
C SER A 136 10.39 16.96 -18.96
N ILE A 137 11.71 17.23 -18.90
CA ILE A 137 12.21 18.51 -18.41
C ILE A 137 11.88 19.63 -19.39
N GLU A 138 11.96 19.33 -20.69
CA GLU A 138 11.64 20.24 -21.79
C GLU A 138 10.17 20.66 -21.72
N GLU A 139 9.27 19.72 -21.43
CA GLU A 139 7.84 20.01 -21.21
C GLU A 139 7.61 20.93 -20.01
N CYS A 140 8.38 20.76 -18.92
CA CYS A 140 8.30 21.66 -17.76
C CYS A 140 8.80 23.07 -18.11
N LYS A 141 9.86 23.18 -18.92
CA LYS A 141 10.41 24.48 -19.37
C LYS A 141 9.49 25.21 -20.33
N ALA A 142 8.85 24.47 -21.22
CA ALA A 142 7.90 25.00 -22.21
C ALA A 142 6.48 25.17 -21.65
N TYR A 143 6.28 25.03 -20.33
CA TYR A 143 4.96 25.07 -19.74
C TYR A 143 4.27 26.42 -19.93
N ASN A 144 3.24 26.43 -20.77
CA ASN A 144 2.40 27.60 -21.00
C ASN A 144 0.91 27.27 -20.80
N GLN A 145 0.58 26.53 -19.73
CA GLN A 145 -0.79 26.07 -19.43
C GLN A 145 -1.38 25.18 -20.55
N THR A 146 -0.57 24.26 -21.06
CA THR A 146 -1.05 23.29 -22.05
C THR A 146 -1.98 22.28 -21.38
N ILE A 147 -3.19 22.13 -21.93
CA ILE A 147 -4.23 21.23 -21.41
C ILE A 147 -3.68 19.80 -21.22
N ASP A 148 -2.85 19.32 -22.16
CA ASP A 148 -2.25 17.99 -22.09
C ASP A 148 -1.31 17.80 -20.88
N PHE A 149 -0.48 18.80 -20.57
CA PHE A 149 0.41 18.76 -19.41
C PHE A 149 -0.40 18.68 -18.12
N ASP A 150 -1.41 19.54 -17.97
CA ASP A 150 -2.23 19.60 -16.77
C ASP A 150 -3.02 18.29 -16.56
N LEU A 151 -3.50 17.68 -17.65
CA LEU A 151 -4.17 16.37 -17.59
C LEU A 151 -3.21 15.26 -17.14
N ARG A 152 -2.00 15.17 -17.71
CA ARG A 152 -0.99 14.17 -17.30
C ARG A 152 -0.53 14.38 -15.86
N PHE A 153 -0.35 15.63 -15.45
CA PHE A 153 0.02 15.98 -14.07
C PHE A 153 -1.10 15.62 -13.09
N ARG A 154 -2.36 15.94 -13.42
CA ARG A 154 -3.53 15.53 -12.63
C ARG A 154 -3.63 14.00 -12.53
N GLU A 155 -3.37 13.28 -13.61
CA GLU A 155 -3.34 11.82 -13.60
C GLU A 155 -2.27 11.28 -12.63
N LEU A 156 -1.05 11.84 -12.63
CA LEU A 156 0.00 11.47 -11.67
C LEU A 156 -0.45 11.68 -10.22
N ARG A 157 -1.08 12.82 -9.93
CA ARG A 157 -1.63 13.14 -8.59
C ARG A 157 -2.72 12.15 -8.18
N ASN A 158 -3.63 11.82 -9.09
CA ASN A 158 -4.68 10.83 -8.85
C ASN A 158 -4.08 9.44 -8.58
N LEU A 159 -3.01 9.05 -9.30
CA LEU A 159 -2.33 7.78 -9.06
C LEU A 159 -1.68 7.72 -7.68
N ALA A 160 -0.94 8.77 -7.27
CA ALA A 160 -0.34 8.84 -5.93
C ALA A 160 -1.41 8.74 -4.84
N HIS A 161 -2.45 9.57 -4.92
CA HIS A 161 -3.53 9.59 -3.94
C HIS A 161 -4.19 8.21 -3.76
N ASN A 162 -4.57 7.57 -4.87
CA ASN A 162 -5.24 6.27 -4.83
C ASN A 162 -4.30 5.12 -4.42
N LEU A 163 -2.99 5.20 -4.70
CA LEU A 163 -2.00 4.24 -4.19
C LEU A 163 -1.83 4.35 -2.67
N GLY A 164 -1.84 5.56 -2.13
CA GLY A 164 -1.85 5.81 -0.69
C GLY A 164 -3.05 5.14 -0.02
N LEU A 165 -4.27 5.39 -0.52
CA LEU A 165 -5.49 4.77 -0.01
C LEU A 165 -5.47 3.23 -0.10
N ASN A 166 -4.94 2.68 -1.19
CA ASN A 166 -4.80 1.23 -1.33
C ASN A 166 -3.84 0.62 -0.33
N SER A 167 -2.72 1.29 -0.07
CA SER A 167 -1.70 0.78 0.85
C SER A 167 -2.29 0.58 2.25
N TRP A 168 -3.11 1.53 2.72
CA TRP A 168 -3.88 1.39 3.97
C TRP A 168 -4.83 0.19 3.96
N ASN A 169 -5.57 0.02 2.86
CA ASN A 169 -6.50 -1.10 2.72
C ASN A 169 -5.78 -2.44 2.71
N TYR A 170 -4.62 -2.53 2.06
CA TYR A 170 -3.82 -3.76 2.04
C TYR A 170 -3.24 -4.08 3.41
N THR A 171 -2.67 -3.10 4.11
CA THR A 171 -2.19 -3.30 5.49
C THR A 171 -3.31 -3.78 6.40
N LYS A 172 -4.51 -3.19 6.34
CA LYS A 172 -5.66 -3.66 7.13
C LYS A 172 -6.01 -5.13 6.83
N LYS A 173 -6.03 -5.51 5.55
CA LYS A 173 -6.27 -6.91 5.14
C LYS A 173 -5.18 -7.85 5.62
N GLN A 174 -3.91 -7.45 5.51
CA GLN A 174 -2.76 -8.20 6.01
C GLN A 174 -2.89 -8.45 7.53
N SER A 175 -3.19 -7.42 8.32
CA SER A 175 -3.39 -7.55 9.77
C SER A 175 -4.52 -8.52 10.11
N ILE A 176 -5.65 -8.44 9.40
CA ILE A 176 -6.80 -9.34 9.61
C ILE A 176 -6.42 -10.79 9.29
N LEU A 177 -5.78 -11.03 8.14
CA LEU A 177 -5.34 -12.37 7.74
C LEU A 177 -4.29 -12.95 8.69
N PHE A 178 -3.35 -12.12 9.17
CA PHE A 178 -2.39 -12.52 10.18
C PHE A 178 -3.07 -12.88 11.51
N GLY A 179 -4.05 -12.09 11.94
CA GLY A 179 -4.86 -12.41 13.11
C GLY A 179 -5.60 -13.74 12.98
N PHE A 180 -6.23 -13.98 11.81
CA PHE A 180 -6.89 -15.25 11.53
C PHE A 180 -5.93 -16.43 11.48
N SER A 181 -4.72 -16.27 10.92
CA SER A 181 -3.74 -17.37 10.91
C SER A 181 -3.33 -17.79 12.32
N VAL A 182 -3.09 -16.82 13.21
CA VAL A 182 -2.78 -17.12 14.62
C VAL A 182 -3.96 -17.78 15.32
N ALA A 183 -5.18 -17.25 15.13
CA ALA A 183 -6.38 -17.82 15.74
C ALA A 183 -6.65 -19.26 15.29
N PHE A 184 -6.56 -19.55 13.99
CA PHE A 184 -6.74 -20.91 13.46
C PHE A 184 -5.66 -21.86 13.95
N TYR A 185 -4.41 -21.41 14.05
CA TYR A 185 -3.34 -22.23 14.60
C TYR A 185 -3.59 -22.61 16.07
N LEU A 186 -4.02 -21.65 16.89
CA LEU A 186 -4.37 -21.93 18.28
C LEU A 186 -5.55 -22.90 18.39
N CYS A 187 -6.58 -22.74 17.55
CA CYS A 187 -7.70 -23.69 17.49
C CYS A 187 -7.24 -25.10 17.08
N SER A 188 -6.27 -25.22 16.17
CA SER A 188 -5.74 -26.52 15.74
C SER A 188 -5.02 -27.28 16.86
N ILE A 189 -4.44 -26.57 17.85
CA ILE A 189 -3.74 -27.19 18.97
C ILE A 189 -4.70 -27.57 20.11
N LEU A 190 -5.79 -26.82 20.27
CA LEU A 190 -6.74 -26.99 21.38
C LEU A 190 -7.79 -28.08 21.15
N ILE A 191 -8.03 -28.44 19.89
CA ILE A 191 -8.97 -29.50 19.46
C ILE A 191 -8.19 -30.78 19.23
#